data_AF-A0A0E4BWX5-F1
#
_entry.id   AF-A0A0E4BWX5-F1
#
_cell.length_a   1.000
_cell.length_b   1.000
_cell.length_c   1.000
_cell.angle_alpha   90.00
_cell.angle_beta   90.00
_cell.angle_gamma   90.00
#
_symmetry.space_group_name_H-M   'P 1'
#
loop_
_entity.id
_entity.type
_entity.pdbx_description
1 polymer ?
#
loop_
_entity_poly.entity_id
_entity_poly.type
_entity_poly.pdbx_seq_one_letter_code
_entity_poly.pdbx_strand_id
1 'polypeptide(L)'
;MVRLISPYGPGGSNDISLRLLAEEFGRSLHQQFIVENKPGAGTRIANDLVAHAPGDGYTILYVAAPYATAEALFGKLTYDRKDLRPVAMAVIAPLFLIISAEAPFKTLPDLIAYGKSSGRTDLRLTRRRLAAASCRRAPVQGCRRQGSQHPVPR
;
A
#
# COMPACT_ATOMS: atom_id res chain seq x y z
N MET A 1 26.38 -12.54 -5.71
CA MET A 1 25.17 -12.28 -4.89
C MET A 1 24.16 -11.58 -5.78
N VAL A 2 22.92 -12.06 -5.83
CA VAL A 2 21.83 -11.43 -6.61
C VAL A 2 20.93 -10.63 -5.67
N ARG A 3 20.55 -9.43 -6.09
CA ARG A 3 19.61 -8.55 -5.40
C ARG A 3 18.24 -8.69 -6.04
N LEU A 4 17.25 -9.06 -5.24
CA LEU A 4 15.84 -9.12 -5.62
C LEU A 4 15.15 -7.88 -5.05
N ILE A 5 14.78 -6.95 -5.92
CA ILE A 5 14.19 -5.67 -5.54
C ILE A 5 12.67 -5.80 -5.49
N SER A 6 12.12 -5.65 -4.28
CA SER A 6 10.68 -5.59 -4.03
C SER A 6 10.20 -4.13 -4.03
N PRO A 7 9.22 -3.74 -4.86
CA PRO A 7 8.66 -2.40 -4.86
C PRO A 7 7.65 -2.16 -3.72
N TYR A 8 7.52 -3.10 -2.78
CA TYR A 8 6.54 -3.07 -1.70
C TYR A 8 7.21 -3.04 -0.32
N GLY A 9 6.46 -2.58 0.68
CA GLY A 9 6.90 -2.64 2.08
C GLY A 9 7.10 -4.08 2.56
N PRO A 10 7.98 -4.29 3.56
CA PRO A 10 8.27 -5.62 4.10
C PRO A 10 7.04 -6.23 4.79
N GLY A 11 6.92 -7.56 4.74
CA GLY A 11 5.83 -8.32 5.39
C GLY A 11 4.49 -8.35 4.65
N GLY A 12 4.37 -7.67 3.50
CA GLY A 12 3.22 -7.82 2.61
C GLY A 12 3.31 -9.11 1.77
N SER A 13 2.19 -9.50 1.12
CA SER A 13 2.13 -10.71 0.30
C SER A 13 3.23 -10.79 -0.78
N ASN A 14 3.52 -9.68 -1.46
CA ASN A 14 4.61 -9.60 -2.43
C ASN A 14 5.98 -9.89 -1.80
N ASP A 15 6.30 -9.26 -0.67
CA ASP A 15 7.58 -9.46 0.02
C ASP A 15 7.75 -10.90 0.52
N ILE A 16 6.68 -11.47 1.11
CA ILE A 16 6.68 -12.87 1.57
C ILE A 16 6.95 -13.81 0.39
N SER A 17 6.24 -13.64 -0.72
CA SER A 17 6.43 -14.49 -1.91
C SER A 17 7.85 -14.39 -2.48
N LEU A 18 8.43 -13.19 -2.51
CA LEU A 18 9.77 -12.99 -3.01
C LEU A 18 10.85 -13.61 -2.10
N ARG A 19 10.64 -13.59 -0.78
CA ARG A 19 11.55 -14.25 0.18
C ARG A 19 11.53 -15.77 0.04
N LEU A 20 10.36 -16.37 -0.19
CA LEU A 20 10.24 -17.79 -0.49
C LEU A 20 10.99 -18.15 -1.78
N LEU A 21 10.85 -17.33 -2.83
CA LEU A 21 11.61 -17.50 -4.07
C LEU A 21 13.12 -17.34 -3.85
N ALA A 22 13.54 -16.34 -3.06
CA ALA A 22 14.95 -16.11 -2.75
C ALA A 22 15.60 -17.32 -2.06
N GLU A 23 14.89 -17.93 -1.12
CA GLU A 23 15.35 -19.14 -0.44
C GLU A 23 15.49 -20.32 -1.42
N GLU A 24 14.48 -20.55 -2.26
CA GLU A 24 14.50 -21.65 -3.22
C GLU A 24 15.56 -21.46 -4.30
N PHE A 25 15.73 -20.24 -4.82
CA PHE A 25 16.81 -19.90 -5.73
C PHE A 25 18.18 -20.08 -5.07
N GLY A 26 18.30 -19.74 -3.78
CA GLY A 26 19.51 -19.98 -3.00
C GLY A 26 19.92 -21.45 -2.97
N ARG A 27 18.95 -22.35 -2.79
CA ARG A 27 19.17 -23.80 -2.77
C ARG A 27 19.48 -24.34 -4.16
N SER A 28 18.68 -23.96 -5.15
CA SER A 28 18.72 -24.52 -6.52
C SER A 28 19.89 -23.99 -7.36
N LEU A 29 20.29 -22.74 -7.18
CA LEU A 29 21.33 -22.09 -7.99
C LEU A 29 22.66 -21.93 -7.25
N HIS A 30 22.74 -22.40 -6.00
CA HIS A 30 23.94 -22.32 -5.16
C HIS A 30 24.54 -20.91 -5.06
N GLN A 31 23.68 -19.89 -5.07
CA GLN A 31 24.07 -18.48 -5.01
C GLN A 31 23.16 -17.73 -4.04
N GLN A 32 23.71 -16.77 -3.30
CA GLN A 32 22.91 -15.96 -2.38
C GLN A 32 21.99 -14.97 -3.12
N PHE A 33 20.70 -14.99 -2.78
CA PHE A 33 19.68 -14.02 -3.19
C PHE A 33 19.23 -13.19 -1.99
N ILE A 34 19.33 -11.87 -2.09
CA ILE A 34 18.95 -10.92 -1.02
C ILE A 34 17.74 -10.10 -1.46
N VAL A 35 16.72 -10.06 -0.61
CA VAL A 35 15.52 -9.23 -0.83
C VAL A 35 15.73 -7.83 -0.28
N GLU A 36 15.54 -6.82 -1.13
CA GLU A 36 15.57 -5.41 -0.74
C GLU A 36 14.23 -4.74 -1.05
N ASN A 37 13.62 -4.13 -0.04
CA ASN A 37 12.38 -3.38 -0.20
C ASN A 37 12.67 -1.92 -0.57
N LYS A 38 12.12 -1.47 -1.70
CA LYS A 38 12.20 -0.09 -2.21
C LYS A 38 10.78 0.46 -2.50
N PRO A 39 9.93 0.63 -1.47
CA PRO A 39 8.57 1.10 -1.66
C PRO A 39 8.51 2.58 -2.05
N GLY A 40 7.43 2.97 -2.74
CA GLY A 40 7.07 4.37 -2.98
C GLY A 40 6.58 4.65 -4.40
N ALA A 41 5.92 5.79 -4.56
CA ALA A 41 5.40 6.31 -5.84
C ALA A 41 4.58 5.30 -6.67
N GLY A 42 3.88 4.37 -6.03
CA GLY A 42 3.12 3.32 -6.73
C GLY A 42 4.03 2.35 -7.49
N THR A 43 5.11 1.88 -6.86
CA THR A 43 6.19 1.00 -7.39
C THR A 43 7.25 1.69 -8.25
N ARG A 44 7.01 2.92 -8.73
CA ARG A 44 7.88 3.58 -9.70
C ARG A 44 9.32 3.80 -9.22
N ILE A 45 9.57 3.99 -7.92
CA ILE A 45 10.94 4.17 -7.38
C ILE A 45 11.80 2.93 -7.64
N ALA A 46 11.28 1.73 -7.35
CA ALA A 46 12.01 0.50 -7.59
C ALA A 46 12.14 0.19 -9.08
N ASN A 47 11.08 0.43 -9.85
CA ASN A 47 11.09 0.17 -11.29
C ASN A 47 12.17 1.01 -11.99
N ASP A 48 12.24 2.30 -11.64
CA ASP A 48 13.27 3.22 -12.13
C ASP A 48 14.68 2.79 -11.72
N LEU A 49 14.85 2.43 -10.45
CA LEU A 49 16.13 1.95 -9.92
C LEU A 49 16.65 0.72 -10.69
N VAL A 50 15.80 -0.25 -11.00
CA VAL A 50 16.23 -1.47 -11.69
C VAL A 50 16.36 -1.26 -13.20
N ALA A 51 15.52 -0.43 -13.81
CA ALA A 51 15.64 -0.10 -15.23
C ALA A 51 16.98 0.58 -15.56
N HIS A 52 17.53 1.35 -14.62
CA HIS A 52 18.83 2.01 -14.75
C HIS A 52 19.99 1.25 -14.10
N ALA A 53 19.75 0.05 -13.56
CA ALA A 53 20.81 -0.79 -13.02
C ALA A 53 21.66 -1.40 -14.15
N PRO A 54 22.90 -1.84 -13.85
CA PRO A 54 23.68 -2.64 -14.80
C PRO A 54 22.87 -3.86 -15.28
N GLY A 55 22.82 -4.07 -16.59
CA GLY A 55 22.11 -5.19 -17.23
C GLY A 55 22.80 -6.55 -17.09
N ASP A 56 23.53 -6.77 -15.99
CA ASP A 56 24.39 -7.93 -15.75
C ASP A 56 23.68 -9.12 -15.08
N GLY A 57 22.39 -8.96 -14.75
CA GLY A 57 21.56 -9.99 -14.14
C GLY A 57 21.66 -10.08 -12.62
N TYR A 58 22.45 -9.24 -11.95
CA TYR A 58 22.58 -9.26 -10.49
C TYR A 58 21.56 -8.38 -9.76
N THR A 59 20.76 -7.60 -10.49
CA THR A 59 19.65 -6.81 -9.95
C THR A 59 18.36 -7.18 -10.67
N ILE A 60 17.42 -7.80 -9.96
CA ILE A 60 16.16 -8.29 -10.53
C ILE A 60 14.99 -7.57 -9.88
N LEU A 61 14.07 -7.05 -10.70
CA LEU A 61 12.86 -6.39 -10.24
C LEU A 61 11.71 -7.40 -10.09
N TYR A 62 11.03 -7.38 -8.93
CA TYR A 62 9.83 -8.18 -8.69
C TYR A 62 8.57 -7.33 -8.85
N VAL A 63 7.96 -7.40 -10.03
CA VAL A 63 6.80 -6.56 -10.41
C VAL A 63 5.45 -7.22 -10.09
N ALA A 64 4.42 -6.39 -9.92
CA ALA A 64 3.02 -6.81 -9.96
C ALA A 64 2.19 -5.81 -10.78
N ALA A 65 0.85 -5.88 -10.71
CA ALA A 65 -0.07 -5.09 -11.53
C ALA A 65 0.25 -3.58 -11.66
N PRO A 66 0.69 -2.85 -10.61
CA PRO A 66 1.02 -1.43 -10.72
C PRO A 66 2.08 -1.09 -11.77
N TYR A 67 3.00 -2.01 -12.07
CA TYR A 67 3.98 -1.83 -13.15
C TYR A 67 3.29 -1.67 -14.51
N ALA A 68 2.28 -2.50 -14.79
CA ALA A 68 1.56 -2.49 -16.05
C ALA A 68 0.64 -1.27 -16.20
N THR A 69 0.14 -0.70 -15.09
CA THR A 69 -0.78 0.44 -15.10
C THR A 69 -0.11 1.79 -14.89
N ALA A 70 1.18 1.83 -14.54
CA ALA A 70 1.87 3.06 -14.13
C ALA A 70 1.79 4.18 -15.19
N GLU A 71 2.05 3.85 -16.45
CA GLU A 71 2.04 4.82 -17.54
C GLU A 71 0.64 5.39 -17.81
N ALA A 72 -0.40 4.55 -17.72
CA ALA A 72 -1.78 5.00 -17.87
C ALA A 72 -2.22 5.94 -16.73
N LEU A 73 -1.65 5.76 -15.53
CA LEU A 73 -1.98 6.57 -14.35
C LEU A 73 -1.15 7.86 -14.24
N PHE A 74 0.10 7.84 -14.68
CA PHE A 74 1.06 8.93 -14.44
C PHE A 74 1.61 9.57 -15.72
N GLY A 75 1.22 9.07 -16.90
CA GLY A 75 1.76 9.52 -18.17
C GLY A 75 3.20 9.03 -18.38
N LYS A 76 4.05 9.91 -18.91
CA LYS A 76 5.44 9.58 -19.20
C LYS A 76 6.21 9.24 -17.93
N LEU A 77 6.78 8.04 -17.89
CA LEU A 77 7.60 7.55 -16.80
C LEU A 77 9.07 7.93 -17.01
N THR A 78 9.89 7.76 -15.97
CA THR A 78 11.34 7.98 -16.01
C THR A 78 12.11 6.80 -16.61
N TYR A 79 11.44 5.68 -16.84
CA TYR A 79 11.97 4.47 -17.49
C TYR A 79 11.00 4.01 -18.58
N ASP A 80 11.51 3.31 -19.57
CA ASP A 80 10.73 2.61 -20.58
C ASP A 80 10.62 1.12 -20.26
N ARG A 81 9.51 0.49 -20.67
CA ARG A 81 9.34 -0.97 -20.47
C ARG A 81 10.40 -1.80 -21.20
N LYS A 82 10.99 -1.23 -22.26
CA LYS A 82 12.05 -1.86 -23.07
C LYS A 82 13.39 -1.95 -22.32
N ASP A 83 13.57 -1.15 -21.28
CA ASP A 83 14.77 -1.15 -20.44
C ASP A 83 14.81 -2.38 -19.51
N LEU A 84 13.68 -3.09 -19.38
CA LEU A 84 13.55 -4.28 -18.55
C LEU A 84 13.29 -5.51 -19.42
N ARG A 85 13.98 -6.61 -19.10
CA ARG A 85 13.79 -7.90 -19.79
C ARG A 85 12.88 -8.80 -18.94
N PRO A 86 11.75 -9.28 -19.47
CA PRO A 86 10.89 -10.19 -18.73
C PRO A 86 11.60 -11.54 -18.53
N VAL A 87 11.56 -12.05 -17.30
CA VAL A 87 12.18 -13.34 -16.95
C VAL A 87 11.12 -14.44 -16.89
N ALA A 88 10.17 -14.32 -15.96
CA ALA A 88 9.07 -15.27 -15.79
C ALA A 88 7.92 -14.65 -14.97
N MET A 89 6.72 -15.23 -15.11
CA MET A 89 5.63 -14.99 -14.16
C MET A 89 5.83 -15.91 -12.95
N ALA A 90 6.10 -15.35 -11.78
CA ALA A 90 6.41 -16.14 -10.60
C ALA A 90 5.16 -16.55 -9.80
N VAL A 91 4.20 -15.65 -9.65
CA VAL A 91 3.02 -15.85 -8.80
C VAL A 91 1.79 -15.21 -9.44
N ILE A 92 0.65 -15.91 -9.34
CA ILE A 92 -0.68 -15.34 -9.59
C ILE A 92 -1.39 -15.30 -8.23
N ALA A 93 -1.77 -14.10 -7.78
CA ALA A 93 -2.46 -13.91 -6.52
C ALA A 93 -3.82 -13.22 -6.75
N PRO A 94 -4.94 -13.78 -6.25
CA PRO A 94 -6.23 -13.12 -6.31
C PRO A 94 -6.29 -11.89 -5.40
N LEU A 95 -7.11 -10.91 -5.77
CA LEU A 95 -7.45 -9.79 -4.89
C LEU A 95 -8.64 -10.16 -3.99
N PHE A 96 -8.56 -9.77 -2.73
CA PHE A 96 -9.61 -10.01 -1.75
C PHE A 96 -10.27 -8.69 -1.34
N LEU A 97 -11.60 -8.66 -1.34
CA LEU A 97 -12.38 -7.63 -0.68
C LEU A 97 -12.57 -8.02 0.79
N ILE A 98 -11.90 -7.29 1.69
CA ILE A 98 -11.93 -7.55 3.13
C ILE A 98 -12.56 -6.34 3.82
N ILE A 99 -13.37 -6.62 4.84
CA ILE A 99 -14.04 -5.63 5.66
C ILE A 99 -13.53 -5.72 7.10
N SER A 100 -13.58 -4.62 7.86
CA SER A 100 -13.31 -4.69 9.30
C SER A 100 -14.37 -5.56 9.98
N ALA A 101 -13.99 -6.27 11.05
CA ALA A 101 -14.90 -7.10 11.82
C ALA A 101 -16.07 -6.29 12.41
N GLU A 102 -15.85 -4.99 12.64
CA GLU A 102 -16.80 -4.03 13.19
C GLU A 102 -17.66 -3.34 12.11
N ALA A 103 -17.50 -3.68 10.82
CA ALA A 103 -18.26 -3.06 9.75
C ALA A 103 -19.78 -3.33 9.90
N PRO A 104 -20.63 -2.35 9.55
CA PRO A 104 -22.10 -2.44 9.69
C PRO A 104 -22.77 -3.32 8.61
N PHE A 105 -22.00 -3.89 7.71
CA PHE A 105 -22.42 -4.81 6.65
C PHE A 105 -21.60 -6.09 6.75
N LYS A 106 -22.17 -7.23 6.35
CA LYS A 106 -21.50 -8.55 6.38
C LYS A 106 -21.43 -9.23 5.03
N THR A 107 -22.23 -8.76 4.07
CA THR A 107 -22.28 -9.32 2.72
C THR A 107 -21.96 -8.26 1.67
N LEU A 108 -21.58 -8.71 0.47
CA LEU A 108 -21.35 -7.81 -0.66
C LEU A 108 -22.61 -6.99 -1.03
N PRO A 109 -23.84 -7.57 -1.08
CA PRO A 109 -25.06 -6.80 -1.27
C PRO A 109 -25.24 -5.68 -0.24
N ASP A 110 -25.01 -5.96 1.05
CA ASP A 110 -25.13 -4.96 2.13
C ASP A 110 -24.12 -3.82 1.95
N LEU A 111 -22.88 -4.16 1.56
CA LEU A 111 -21.84 -3.16 1.27
C LEU A 111 -22.24 -2.26 0.10
N ILE A 112 -22.81 -2.83 -0.97
CA ILE A 112 -23.28 -2.07 -2.14
C ILE A 112 -24.45 -1.16 -1.75
N ALA A 113 -25.42 -1.68 -1.00
CA ALA A 113 -26.56 -0.91 -0.50
C ALA A 113 -26.09 0.25 0.39
N TYR A 114 -25.17 -0.03 1.31
CA TYR A 114 -24.53 0.96 2.18
C TYR A 114 -23.86 2.06 1.34
N GLY A 115 -22.97 1.69 0.40
CA GLY A 115 -22.26 2.64 -0.45
C GLY A 115 -23.17 3.53 -1.32
N LYS A 116 -24.30 3.00 -1.79
CA LYS A 116 -25.31 3.78 -2.53
C LYS A 116 -26.09 4.74 -1.63
N SER A 117 -26.41 4.33 -0.41
CA SER A 117 -27.18 5.13 0.55
C SER A 117 -26.38 6.29 1.16
N SER A 118 -25.07 6.13 1.31
CA SER A 118 -24.21 7.09 2.02
C SER A 118 -23.72 8.27 1.18
N GLY A 119 -24.29 8.52 -0.02
CA GLY A 119 -24.10 9.75 -0.82
C GLY A 119 -22.71 10.39 -0.73
N ARG A 120 -21.73 9.87 -1.49
CA ARG A 120 -20.29 10.25 -1.47
C ARG A 120 -19.54 9.92 -0.18
N THR A 121 -18.83 8.79 -0.24
CA THR A 121 -17.43 8.70 0.20
C THR A 121 -17.12 9.03 1.67
N ASP A 122 -18.02 8.74 2.61
CA ASP A 122 -17.63 8.57 4.02
C ASP A 122 -17.37 7.08 4.33
N LEU A 123 -16.44 6.48 3.60
CA LEU A 123 -15.84 5.19 3.94
C LEU A 123 -14.79 5.36 5.07
N ARG A 124 -14.92 6.37 5.94
CA ARG A 124 -14.07 6.51 7.13
C ARG A 124 -14.60 5.59 8.22
N LEU A 125 -14.35 4.29 8.06
CA LEU A 125 -14.57 3.27 9.09
C LEU A 125 -13.76 3.51 10.39
N THR A 126 -12.95 4.58 10.47
CA THR A 126 -12.03 4.86 11.59
C THR A 126 -12.25 6.20 12.31
N ARG A 127 -13.43 6.83 12.22
CA ARG A 127 -13.78 7.89 13.20
C ARG A 127 -14.93 7.49 14.10
N ARG A 128 -14.71 6.46 14.93
CA ARG A 128 -15.31 6.50 16.27
C ARG A 128 -14.83 7.79 16.91
N ARG A 129 -15.79 8.70 17.17
CA ARG A 129 -15.58 9.89 17.99
C ARG A 129 -14.97 9.44 19.32
N LEU A 130 -13.66 9.55 19.46
CA LEU A 130 -12.97 9.60 20.75
C LEU A 130 -13.22 10.98 21.38
N ALA A 131 -14.49 11.34 21.53
CA ALA A 131 -14.92 12.62 22.09
C ALA A 131 -16.29 12.43 22.75
N ALA A 132 -16.39 11.45 23.65
CA ALA A 132 -17.53 11.33 24.57
C ALA A 132 -17.23 10.52 25.84
N ALA A 133 -15.99 10.05 26.07
CA ALA A 133 -15.65 9.24 27.25
C ALA A 133 -14.88 10.00 28.35
N SER A 134 -14.35 11.20 28.08
CA SER A 134 -13.54 11.95 29.06
C SER A 134 -14.33 12.94 29.92
N CYS A 135 -15.64 13.12 29.71
CA CYS A 135 -16.42 14.17 30.36
C CYS A 135 -17.57 13.67 31.24
N ARG A 136 -17.50 12.42 31.75
CA ARG A 136 -18.52 11.85 32.66
C ARG A 136 -18.00 11.47 34.06
N ARG A 137 -16.81 11.93 34.46
CA ARG A 137 -16.23 11.61 35.79
C ARG A 137 -15.53 12.79 36.50
N ALA A 138 -16.01 14.02 36.33
CA ALA A 138 -15.57 15.13 37.18
C ALA A 138 -16.77 15.67 37.98
N PRO A 139 -16.67 15.79 39.32
CA PRO A 139 -17.73 16.36 40.13
C PRO A 139 -17.90 17.85 39.82
N VAL A 140 -19.12 18.31 40.07
CA VAL A 140 -19.70 19.61 39.78
C VAL A 140 -18.80 20.77 40.24
N GLN A 141 -17.98 21.33 39.34
CA GLN A 141 -17.56 22.74 39.32
C GLN A 141 -16.67 22.98 38.09
N GLY A 142 -17.10 23.86 37.18
CA GLY A 142 -16.20 24.39 36.13
C GLY A 142 -16.55 24.09 34.68
N CYS A 143 -17.83 24.00 34.29
CA CYS A 143 -18.21 24.06 32.87
C CYS A 143 -18.73 25.47 32.53
N ARG A 144 -17.83 26.47 32.49
CA ARG A 144 -18.16 27.79 31.93
C ARG A 144 -18.05 27.69 30.41
N ARG A 145 -19.20 27.82 29.73
CA ARG A 145 -19.29 28.19 28.32
C ARG A 145 -18.53 29.50 28.12
N GLN A 146 -17.43 29.50 27.38
CA GLN A 146 -16.89 30.72 26.77
C GLN A 146 -17.23 30.69 25.28
N GLY A 147 -18.31 31.39 24.94
CA GLY A 147 -18.51 31.94 23.62
C GLY A 147 -18.06 33.41 23.59
N SER A 148 -17.92 33.90 22.36
CA SER A 148 -17.83 35.29 21.87
C SER A 148 -16.47 36.01 21.81
N GLN A 149 -16.00 36.15 20.56
CA GLN A 149 -15.63 37.39 19.84
C GLN A 149 -14.40 38.20 20.29
N HIS A 150 -13.38 38.37 19.41
CA HIS A 150 -13.07 39.60 18.66
C HIS A 150 -11.80 39.48 17.74
N PRO A 151 -11.46 40.47 16.86
CA PRO A 151 -11.22 40.26 15.43
C PRO A 151 -9.74 40.21 14.97
N VAL A 152 -9.56 39.81 13.71
CA VAL A 152 -8.28 39.75 12.96
C VAL A 152 -7.95 41.13 12.36
N PRO A 153 -6.73 41.68 12.52
CA PRO A 153 -6.28 42.86 11.79
C PRO A 153 -5.76 42.49 10.39
N ARG A 154 -5.85 43.49 9.49
CA ARG A 154 -5.59 43.42 8.03
C ARG A 154 -4.20 42.95 7.64
#